data_AF-A0A6V8QT21-F1
#
_entry.id   AF-A0A6V8QT21-F1
#
_cell.length_a   1.000
_cell.length_b   1.000
_cell.length_c   1.000
_cell.angle_alpha   90.00
_cell.angle_beta   90.00
_cell.angle_gamma   90.00
#
_symmetry.space_group_name_H-M   'P 1'
#
loop_
_entity.id
_entity.type
_entity.pdbx_description
1 polymer ?
#
loop_
_entity_poly.entity_id
_entity_poly.type
_entity_poly.pdbx_seq_one_letter_code
_entity_poly.pdbx_strand_id
1 'polypeptide(L)'
;MVNAEKDGQFKRTGSLSNPPTALLTAMTKLEANPAESHSKVLSYVNHIKTRDGVPRNFIKSHLHQDLLFKPGYSHVSSTPDPDGEDDRESEEDDCRYCDKSMIVYRAPREENIMIHYGLIASGNQVIRDANIREKFKEFNRNILCVETKAKGLTDDFPCVVILGICDYADSHKTERWEEYAASTAAAYAKALLTVLPVNDVANLHAIEDKYSPARIYREFHPSTRDDKNKQSIITPQTKSDTTKGQPEIRDVYIAVMGGPGAGKSALISMCAGKDVKPLHDPKSDITKVEDTAFMLNERVRVHLIDTPGFGHVLRSDVDIIQDIALWFSKSFEQGIRMSGVVFLHPINGAHMTRSQHHNILMFQKLCGEKAYPSVVLATTMWNFIDTTIAIQRERELIGTDALWGFMLKKGSHIYRFAQTHESGLDIIRHILSFNSTILLQLQDEIINKGCQIKDTQVGIQLNEYIIHEHAKFEAELRFTEERIQKAVAITDFEMRWMLGEGCNKLKEMIRFIKEEQTKLRQDLDVVQERKKRKFDVQLRSLDALFSLGQKNILNQGHDGREMIQGQAKNDEAHIDGDDMMLHDAIRNRETDVIKFLLGNGASVEAKGRYR
;
A
#
# COMPACT_ATOMS: atom_id res chain seq x y z
N MET A 1 24.85 9.64 -3.56
CA MET A 1 24.55 8.42 -2.81
C MET A 1 25.78 8.00 -2.01
N VAL A 2 25.57 7.57 -0.77
CA VAL A 2 26.61 7.19 0.19
C VAL A 2 26.14 5.94 0.95
N ASN A 3 27.03 4.96 1.15
CA ASN A 3 26.78 3.79 1.99
C ASN A 3 27.65 3.84 3.25
N ALA A 4 27.10 3.41 4.38
CA ALA A 4 27.87 3.16 5.59
C ALA A 4 28.56 1.79 5.50
N GLU A 5 29.86 1.76 5.77
CA GLU A 5 30.66 0.54 5.87
C GLU A 5 30.64 -0.02 7.30
N LYS A 6 31.07 -1.28 7.47
CA LYS A 6 30.97 -2.03 8.75
C LYS A 6 31.77 -1.40 9.90
N ASP A 7 32.71 -0.52 9.60
CA ASP A 7 33.54 0.23 10.55
C ASP A 7 32.99 1.63 10.87
N GLY A 8 31.81 1.97 10.34
CA GLY A 8 31.16 3.27 10.54
C GLY A 8 31.75 4.39 9.68
N GLN A 9 32.54 4.06 8.66
CA GLN A 9 32.96 5.01 7.62
C GLN A 9 31.93 5.11 6.50
N PHE A 10 31.95 6.24 5.78
CA PHE A 10 31.04 6.51 4.68
C PHE A 10 31.77 6.42 3.34
N LYS A 11 31.18 5.71 2.37
CA LYS A 11 31.69 5.62 1.00
C LYS A 11 30.69 6.13 -0.01
N ARG A 12 31.13 7.01 -0.90
CA ARG A 12 30.32 7.50 -2.03
C ARG A 12 30.06 6.35 -3.02
N THR A 13 28.79 6.08 -3.30
CA THR A 13 28.35 5.00 -4.19
C THR A 13 27.70 5.49 -5.48
N GLY A 14 27.41 6.79 -5.59
CA GLY A 14 26.80 7.37 -6.80
C GLY A 14 26.42 8.84 -6.65
N SER A 15 25.65 9.36 -7.61
CA SER A 15 25.11 10.72 -7.68
C SER A 15 23.61 10.70 -7.95
N LEU A 16 22.87 11.64 -7.36
CA LEU A 16 21.44 11.83 -7.61
C LEU A 16 21.23 12.61 -8.92
N SER A 17 20.00 12.57 -9.42
CA SER A 17 19.55 13.43 -10.51
C SER A 17 19.69 14.91 -10.11
N ASN A 18 20.17 15.75 -11.04
CA ASN A 18 20.26 17.18 -10.77
C ASN A 18 18.86 17.82 -10.68
N PRO A 19 18.63 18.78 -9.78
CA PRO A 19 17.38 19.54 -9.77
C PRO A 19 17.16 20.28 -11.09
N PRO A 20 15.90 20.54 -11.50
CA PRO A 20 15.59 21.33 -12.68
C PRO A 20 16.28 22.69 -12.68
N THR A 21 16.87 23.08 -13.81
CA THR A 21 17.57 24.37 -13.97
C THR A 21 16.70 25.56 -13.60
N ALA A 22 15.38 25.49 -13.84
CA ALA A 22 14.43 26.52 -13.44
C ALA A 22 14.40 26.75 -11.92
N LEU A 23 14.39 25.66 -11.13
CA LEU A 23 14.43 25.73 -9.67
C LEU A 23 15.78 26.25 -9.18
N LEU A 24 16.89 25.77 -9.77
CA LEU A 24 18.24 26.25 -9.43
C LEU A 24 18.38 27.75 -9.70
N THR A 25 17.90 28.23 -10.85
CA THR A 25 17.94 29.65 -11.22
C THR A 25 17.12 30.50 -10.26
N ALA A 26 15.94 30.02 -9.85
CA ALA A 26 15.10 30.69 -8.87
C ALA A 26 15.78 30.78 -7.49
N MET A 27 16.45 29.71 -7.05
CA MET A 27 17.22 29.71 -5.80
C MET A 27 18.39 30.70 -5.86
N THR A 28 19.18 30.70 -6.94
CA THR A 28 20.29 31.64 -7.11
C THR A 28 19.82 33.10 -7.07
N LYS A 29 18.62 33.41 -7.59
CA LYS A 29 18.03 34.75 -7.48
C LYS A 29 17.73 35.14 -6.03
N LEU A 30 17.15 34.23 -5.23
CA LEU A 30 16.88 34.49 -3.82
C LEU A 30 18.17 34.61 -2.99
N GLU A 31 19.18 33.80 -3.31
CA GLU A 31 20.49 33.82 -2.67
C GLU A 31 21.26 35.13 -2.99
N ALA A 32 21.11 35.67 -4.20
CA ALA A 32 21.75 36.91 -4.61
C ALA A 32 21.23 38.17 -3.88
N ASN A 33 20.01 38.13 -3.30
CA ASN A 33 19.47 39.22 -2.50
C ASN A 33 18.92 38.75 -1.14
N PRO A 34 19.80 38.46 -0.16
CA PRO A 34 19.39 37.88 1.12
C PRO A 34 18.44 38.77 1.92
N ALA A 35 18.61 40.10 1.88
CA ALA A 35 17.76 41.03 2.62
C ALA A 35 16.30 40.98 2.14
N GLU A 36 16.10 41.00 0.82
CA GLU A 36 14.77 40.91 0.22
C GLU A 36 14.14 39.52 0.46
N SER A 37 14.91 38.46 0.26
CA SER A 37 14.48 37.08 0.50
C SER A 37 14.04 36.87 1.95
N HIS A 38 14.84 37.32 2.92
CA HIS A 38 14.48 37.25 4.34
C HIS A 38 13.21 38.05 4.65
N SER A 39 13.10 39.27 4.14
CA SER A 39 11.90 40.10 4.34
C SER A 39 10.63 39.42 3.81
N LYS A 40 10.69 38.83 2.61
CA LYS A 40 9.58 38.08 2.01
C LYS A 40 9.17 36.88 2.87
N VAL A 41 10.12 36.04 3.26
CA VAL A 41 9.84 34.83 4.08
C VAL A 41 9.25 35.23 5.43
N LEU A 42 9.84 36.24 6.09
CA LEU A 42 9.33 36.74 7.36
C LEU A 42 7.91 37.31 7.25
N SER A 43 7.59 38.02 6.15
CA SER A 43 6.25 38.52 5.90
C SER A 43 5.22 37.39 5.79
N TYR A 44 5.59 36.28 5.14
CA TYR A 44 4.71 35.11 5.01
C TYR A 44 4.55 34.37 6.33
N VAL A 45 5.61 34.23 7.12
CA VAL A 45 5.51 33.65 8.47
C VAL A 45 4.64 34.51 9.37
N ASN A 46 4.78 35.84 9.32
CA ASN A 46 3.90 36.74 10.08
C ASN A 46 2.44 36.67 9.62
N HIS A 47 2.20 36.51 8.32
CA HIS A 47 0.84 36.31 7.79
C HIS A 47 0.21 34.99 8.27
N ILE A 48 1.00 33.95 8.51
CA ILE A 48 0.52 32.69 9.13
C ILE A 48 0.05 32.95 10.56
N LYS A 49 0.74 33.81 11.32
CA LYS A 49 0.38 34.15 12.72
C LYS A 49 -0.99 34.83 12.85
N THR A 50 -1.39 35.59 11.84
CA THR A 50 -2.62 36.40 11.87
C THR A 50 -3.80 35.71 11.18
N ARG A 51 -3.63 34.47 10.71
CA ARG A 51 -4.64 33.77 9.93
C ARG A 51 -5.54 32.91 10.83
N ASP A 52 -6.85 33.09 10.69
CA ASP A 52 -7.83 32.31 11.44
C ASP A 52 -7.71 30.80 11.13
N GLY A 53 -7.83 30.00 12.19
CA GLY A 53 -7.79 28.53 12.11
C GLY A 53 -6.38 27.92 12.08
N VAL A 54 -5.30 28.72 12.11
CA VAL A 54 -3.94 28.18 12.24
C VAL A 54 -3.66 27.78 13.69
N PRO A 55 -3.29 26.50 13.96
CA PRO A 55 -2.93 26.06 15.31
C PRO A 55 -1.67 26.77 15.85
N ARG A 56 -1.63 27.00 17.17
CA ARG A 56 -0.57 27.83 17.81
C ARG A 56 0.85 27.23 17.71
N ASN A 57 0.99 25.92 17.58
CA ASN A 57 2.26 25.21 17.39
C ASN A 57 2.98 25.58 16.08
N PHE A 58 2.25 26.05 15.04
CA PHE A 58 2.87 26.57 13.81
C PHE A 58 3.48 27.97 13.98
N ILE A 59 3.30 28.60 15.14
CA ILE A 59 3.80 29.93 15.49
C ILE A 59 4.92 29.79 16.51
N LYS A 60 6.00 30.55 16.35
CA LYS A 60 7.11 30.58 17.32
C LYS A 60 6.58 30.96 18.70
N SER A 61 6.73 30.05 19.66
CA SER A 61 6.42 30.26 21.06
C SER A 61 7.67 30.66 21.85
N HIS A 62 7.49 31.34 22.98
CA HIS A 62 8.55 31.61 23.95
C HIS A 62 9.04 30.32 24.65
N LEU A 63 8.30 29.22 24.53
CA LEU A 63 8.68 27.90 25.02
C LEU A 63 9.68 27.18 24.09
N HIS A 64 9.90 27.69 22.88
CA HIS A 64 10.88 27.14 21.94
C HIS A 64 12.29 27.57 22.34
N GLN A 65 12.94 26.78 23.18
CA GLN A 65 14.34 26.98 23.56
C GLN A 65 15.25 26.30 22.55
N ASP A 66 16.25 27.04 22.06
CA ASP A 66 17.26 26.53 21.13
C ASP A 66 18.50 26.06 21.90
N LEU A 67 18.44 24.81 22.37
CA LEU A 67 19.48 24.20 23.19
C LEU A 67 20.34 23.25 22.34
N LEU A 68 21.62 23.55 22.21
CA LEU A 68 22.61 22.67 21.58
C LEU A 68 23.59 22.18 22.65
N PHE A 69 23.70 20.88 22.83
CA PHE A 69 24.65 20.26 23.75
C PHE A 69 25.97 19.91 23.05
N LYS A 70 27.04 19.76 23.84
CA LYS A 70 28.34 19.30 23.34
C LYS A 70 28.20 17.89 22.73
N PRO A 71 28.86 17.56 21.60
CA PRO A 71 28.66 16.27 20.90
C PRO A 71 28.89 15.00 21.72
N GLY A 72 29.73 15.06 22.76
CA GLY A 72 29.98 13.92 23.66
C GLY A 72 29.01 13.82 24.85
N TYR A 73 28.01 14.69 24.92
CA TYR A 73 27.00 14.69 25.99
C TYR A 73 25.73 14.05 25.47
N SER A 74 25.30 12.96 26.12
CA SER A 74 24.03 12.29 25.82
C SER A 74 22.90 12.87 26.65
N HIS A 75 21.68 12.82 26.10
CA HIS A 75 20.49 13.28 26.79
C HIS A 75 20.28 12.50 28.09
N VAL A 76 19.93 13.21 29.16
CA VAL A 76 19.63 12.66 30.47
C VAL A 76 18.14 12.86 30.73
N SER A 77 17.39 11.77 30.73
CA SER A 77 15.98 11.74 31.15
C SER A 77 15.88 11.40 32.64
N SER A 78 14.73 11.70 33.28
CA SER A 78 14.50 11.45 34.72
C SER A 78 14.48 9.98 35.13
N THR A 79 14.48 9.06 34.17
CA THR A 79 14.45 7.62 34.41
C THR A 79 15.81 7.03 34.02
N PRO A 80 16.72 6.74 34.96
CA PRO A 80 17.94 6.01 34.64
C PRO A 80 17.56 4.56 34.33
N ASP A 81 17.69 4.15 33.07
CA ASP A 81 17.53 2.75 32.67
C ASP A 81 18.81 1.95 33.03
N PRO A 82 18.72 0.85 33.82
CA PRO A 82 19.90 0.07 34.20
C PRO A 82 20.48 -0.80 33.07
N ASP A 83 19.73 -1.03 31.98
CA ASP A 83 20.07 -2.07 30.98
C ASP A 83 20.43 -1.53 29.57
N GLY A 84 20.51 -0.22 29.35
CA GLY A 84 21.24 0.35 28.20
C GLY A 84 20.73 0.06 26.77
N GLU A 85 19.45 -0.22 26.56
CA GLU A 85 18.84 -0.30 25.22
C GLU A 85 17.87 0.88 24.98
N ASP A 86 18.40 1.92 24.34
CA ASP A 86 17.69 3.12 23.86
C ASP A 86 16.69 2.78 22.75
N ASP A 87 15.39 2.75 23.04
CA ASP A 87 14.30 2.81 22.03
C ASP A 87 12.94 3.23 22.63
N ARG A 88 12.94 4.09 23.66
CA ARG A 88 11.69 4.70 24.16
C ARG A 88 11.49 6.10 23.57
N GLU A 89 10.45 6.24 22.77
CA GLU A 89 9.88 7.51 22.35
C GLU A 89 9.18 8.15 23.56
N SER A 90 9.88 8.99 24.32
CA SER A 90 9.26 9.92 25.26
C SER A 90 8.87 11.19 24.49
N GLU A 91 7.58 11.37 24.26
CA GLU A 91 7.01 12.44 23.42
C GLU A 91 7.14 13.86 24.02
N GLU A 92 7.73 14.04 25.22
CA GLU A 92 7.93 15.37 25.83
C GLU A 92 9.20 15.49 26.71
N ASP A 93 10.38 15.09 26.24
CA ASP A 93 11.63 15.25 27.01
C ASP A 93 12.28 16.65 26.84
N ASP A 94 12.00 17.53 27.79
CA ASP A 94 12.39 18.96 27.77
C ASP A 94 13.84 19.26 28.17
N CYS A 95 14.74 18.27 28.11
CA CYS A 95 16.13 18.39 28.58
C CYS A 95 16.23 18.95 30.03
N ARG A 96 15.19 18.81 30.86
CA ARG A 96 15.12 19.45 32.19
C ARG A 96 16.17 18.92 33.16
N TYR A 97 16.55 17.66 32.98
CA TYR A 97 17.56 16.95 33.78
C TYR A 97 18.95 16.98 33.15
N CYS A 98 19.09 17.57 31.97
CA CYS A 98 20.38 17.70 31.33
C CYS A 98 21.23 18.78 32.01
N ASP A 99 22.52 18.52 32.17
CA ASP A 99 23.47 19.48 32.69
C ASP A 99 23.59 20.67 31.71
N LYS A 100 23.07 21.82 32.14
CA LYS A 100 23.10 23.06 31.37
C LYS A 100 24.52 23.58 31.14
N SER A 101 25.52 23.13 31.90
CA SER A 101 26.94 23.45 31.67
C SER A 101 27.49 22.80 30.37
N MET A 102 26.80 21.77 29.88
CA MET A 102 27.13 21.08 28.64
C MET A 102 26.49 21.72 27.41
N ILE A 103 25.68 22.77 27.59
CA ILE A 103 25.17 23.59 26.49
C ILE A 103 26.33 24.37 25.86
N VAL A 104 26.41 24.34 24.54
CA VAL A 104 27.35 25.12 23.77
C VAL A 104 26.90 26.58 23.77
N TYR A 105 27.73 27.46 24.33
CA TYR A 105 27.49 28.89 24.26
C TYR A 105 27.52 29.36 22.81
N ARG A 106 26.45 30.04 22.39
CA ARG A 106 26.31 30.64 21.07
C ARG A 106 25.80 32.06 21.25
N ALA A 107 26.21 32.97 20.36
CA ALA A 107 25.65 34.31 20.34
C ALA A 107 24.11 34.24 20.25
N PRO A 108 23.37 35.06 21.00
CA PRO A 108 21.92 35.12 20.89
C PRO A 108 21.53 35.31 19.43
N ARG A 109 20.64 34.44 18.92
CA ARG A 109 20.08 34.66 17.59
C ARG A 109 19.23 35.92 17.67
N GLU A 110 19.47 36.88 16.78
CA GLU A 110 18.44 37.87 16.46
C GLU A 110 17.17 37.11 16.04
N GLU A 111 15.97 37.64 16.27
CA GLU A 111 14.69 36.94 16.05
C GLU A 111 14.37 36.62 14.56
N ASN A 112 15.38 36.56 13.72
CA ASN A 112 15.32 36.47 12.27
C ASN A 112 15.42 35.01 11.81
N ILE A 113 14.63 34.69 10.78
CA ILE A 113 14.71 33.42 10.05
C ILE A 113 16.00 33.43 9.22
N MET A 114 16.76 32.35 9.29
CA MET A 114 17.97 32.14 8.48
C MET A 114 17.70 31.14 7.37
N ILE A 115 18.18 31.44 6.16
CA ILE A 115 18.06 30.56 5.00
C ILE A 115 19.45 30.01 4.66
N HIS A 116 19.54 28.69 4.50
CA HIS A 116 20.79 28.00 4.17
C HIS A 116 20.68 27.30 2.83
N TYR A 117 21.69 27.47 1.98
CA TYR A 117 21.80 26.82 0.66
C TYR A 117 22.99 25.85 0.69
N GLY A 118 22.76 24.56 0.45
CA GLY A 118 23.84 23.57 0.44
C GLY A 118 23.36 22.14 0.36
N LEU A 119 24.28 21.19 0.62
CA LEU A 119 23.98 19.77 0.51
C LEU A 119 23.22 19.27 1.73
N ILE A 120 22.20 18.46 1.47
CA ILE A 120 21.40 17.79 2.48
C ILE A 120 21.74 16.29 2.41
N ALA A 121 22.11 15.69 3.54
CA ALA A 121 22.33 14.26 3.64
C ALA A 121 21.01 13.54 3.92
N SER A 122 20.50 12.84 2.90
CA SER A 122 19.22 12.15 2.93
C SER A 122 19.37 10.65 3.25
N GLY A 123 18.66 10.17 4.27
CA GLY A 123 18.74 8.81 4.81
C GLY A 123 17.36 8.15 5.01
N ASN A 124 17.34 6.87 5.37
CA ASN A 124 16.11 6.15 5.82
C ASN A 124 16.16 5.80 7.31
N GLN A 125 17.20 6.29 8.00
CA GLN A 125 17.41 6.08 9.43
C GLN A 125 17.50 7.44 10.10
N VAL A 126 16.83 7.59 11.24
CA VAL A 126 16.93 8.78 12.07
C VAL A 126 18.29 8.80 12.73
N ILE A 127 18.99 9.93 12.65
CA ILE A 127 20.29 10.13 13.31
C ILE A 127 20.02 10.79 14.66
N ARG A 128 20.33 10.05 15.74
CA ARG A 128 20.16 10.49 17.14
C ARG A 128 21.49 10.56 17.90
N ASP A 129 22.61 10.54 17.19
CA ASP A 129 23.96 10.55 17.79
C ASP A 129 24.76 11.70 17.17
N ALA A 130 25.13 12.66 18.01
CA ALA A 130 25.93 13.81 17.61
C ALA A 130 27.29 13.40 17.02
N ASN A 131 27.86 12.27 17.43
CA ASN A 131 29.11 11.76 16.85
C ASN A 131 28.91 11.28 15.42
N ILE A 132 27.78 10.64 15.11
CA ILE A 132 27.42 10.26 13.73
C ILE A 132 27.24 11.52 12.87
N ARG A 133 26.59 12.56 13.41
CA ARG A 133 26.48 13.87 12.75
C ARG A 133 27.86 14.48 12.47
N GLU A 134 28.79 14.47 13.44
CA GLU A 134 30.15 14.98 13.21
C GLU A 134 30.88 14.15 12.13
N LYS A 135 30.71 12.83 12.08
CA LYS A 135 31.27 11.99 11.01
C LYS A 135 30.73 12.37 9.62
N PHE A 136 29.46 12.74 9.48
CA PHE A 136 28.93 13.25 8.21
C PHE A 136 29.62 14.56 7.79
N LYS A 137 29.84 15.46 8.75
CA LYS A 137 30.54 16.73 8.53
C LYS A 137 32.01 16.54 8.17
N GLU A 138 32.69 15.56 8.77
CA GLU A 138 34.05 15.16 8.42
C GLU A 138 34.12 14.55 7.02
N PHE A 139 33.17 13.68 6.68
CA PHE A 139 33.07 13.04 5.36
C PHE A 139 32.89 14.06 4.24
N ASN A 140 32.04 15.06 4.44
CA ASN A 140 31.87 16.16 3.49
C ASN A 140 31.44 17.44 4.20
N ARG A 141 32.37 18.41 4.28
CA ARG A 141 32.16 19.70 4.95
C ARG A 141 31.04 20.56 4.32
N ASN A 142 30.57 20.22 3.13
CA ASN A 142 29.48 20.93 2.45
C ASN A 142 28.09 20.39 2.83
N ILE A 143 28.00 19.31 3.62
CA ILE A 143 26.72 18.82 4.18
C ILE A 143 26.30 19.78 5.30
N LEU A 144 25.13 20.40 5.13
CA LEU A 144 24.59 21.38 6.08
C LEU A 144 23.57 20.79 7.04
N CYS A 145 22.80 19.80 6.61
CA CYS A 145 21.82 19.11 7.46
C CYS A 145 21.60 17.66 7.01
N VAL A 146 20.93 16.91 7.87
CA VAL A 146 20.50 15.53 7.63
C VAL A 146 18.98 15.48 7.62
N GLU A 147 18.41 14.59 6.82
CA GLU A 147 16.97 14.40 6.72
C GLU A 147 16.63 12.94 6.40
N THR A 148 15.39 12.51 6.70
CA THR A 148 14.98 11.10 6.57
C THR A 148 13.77 10.84 5.68
N LYS A 149 13.13 11.88 5.17
CA LYS A 149 11.81 11.82 4.53
C LYS A 149 11.88 11.97 3.00
N ALA A 150 12.92 12.58 2.45
CA ALA A 150 13.07 12.82 1.00
C ALA A 150 13.89 11.74 0.27
N LYS A 151 14.42 10.74 0.99
CA LYS A 151 15.10 9.58 0.40
C LYS A 151 14.12 8.78 -0.47
N GLY A 152 14.51 8.43 -1.69
CA GLY A 152 13.64 7.80 -2.68
C GLY A 152 12.94 8.80 -3.61
N LEU A 153 12.44 9.92 -3.11
CA LEU A 153 11.81 10.95 -3.97
C LEU A 153 12.81 11.62 -4.91
N THR A 154 14.01 11.91 -4.42
CA THR A 154 15.12 12.50 -5.20
C THR A 154 15.78 11.50 -6.16
N ASP A 155 15.53 10.20 -5.98
CA ASP A 155 16.01 9.15 -6.87
C ASP A 155 15.13 9.08 -8.14
N ASP A 156 13.82 9.35 -8.01
CA ASP A 156 12.83 9.18 -9.07
C ASP A 156 12.37 10.49 -9.75
N PHE A 157 12.60 11.65 -9.12
CA PHE A 157 12.15 12.95 -9.63
C PHE A 157 13.22 14.05 -9.46
N PRO A 158 13.57 14.79 -10.54
CA PRO A 158 14.40 16.00 -10.43
C PRO A 158 13.71 17.05 -9.55
N CYS A 159 14.21 17.25 -8.33
CA CYS A 159 13.60 18.16 -7.36
C CYS A 159 14.62 18.90 -6.49
N VAL A 160 14.13 19.92 -5.80
CA VAL A 160 14.84 20.56 -4.69
C VAL A 160 14.09 20.22 -3.41
N VAL A 161 14.84 19.88 -2.36
CA VAL A 161 14.28 19.65 -1.02
C VAL A 161 14.36 20.94 -0.22
N ILE A 162 13.24 21.36 0.36
CA ILE A 162 13.14 22.52 1.26
C ILE A 162 12.80 22.00 2.65
N LEU A 163 13.63 22.33 3.64
CA LEU A 163 13.47 21.85 5.02
C LEU A 163 13.40 23.02 6.00
N GLY A 164 12.57 22.85 7.02
CA GLY A 164 12.70 23.59 8.27
C GLY A 164 13.54 22.75 9.24
N ILE A 165 14.42 23.39 9.99
CA ILE A 165 15.28 22.71 10.96
C ILE A 165 14.59 22.70 12.32
N CYS A 166 14.34 21.51 12.87
CA CYS A 166 13.66 21.33 14.16
C CYS A 166 14.52 20.65 15.24
N ASP A 167 15.64 20.01 14.88
CA ASP A 167 16.54 19.34 15.82
C ASP A 167 18.02 19.43 15.39
N TYR A 168 18.89 18.84 16.21
CA TYR A 168 20.34 18.81 16.02
C TYR A 168 20.88 17.44 15.59
N ALA A 169 20.02 16.49 15.20
CA ALA A 169 20.42 15.10 14.91
C ALA A 169 21.29 14.49 16.03
N ASP A 170 20.93 14.74 17.28
CA ASP A 170 21.55 14.20 18.48
C ASP A 170 20.48 13.55 19.37
N SER A 171 20.88 13.13 20.57
CA SER A 171 19.99 12.42 21.49
C SER A 171 18.93 13.32 22.13
N HIS A 172 18.99 14.64 21.95
CA HIS A 172 18.12 15.63 22.61
C HIS A 172 16.98 16.05 21.66
N LYS A 173 16.19 15.08 21.18
CA LYS A 173 15.08 15.36 20.25
C LYS A 173 13.95 16.12 20.97
N THR A 174 13.39 17.12 20.31
CA THR A 174 12.18 17.82 20.76
C THR A 174 11.20 17.99 19.61
N GLU A 175 9.93 17.67 19.85
CA GLU A 175 8.89 17.79 18.82
C GLU A 175 8.33 19.21 18.70
N ARG A 176 8.63 20.08 19.68
CA ARG A 176 8.09 21.43 19.79
C ARG A 176 8.43 22.35 18.62
N TRP A 177 9.54 22.08 17.95
CA TRP A 177 9.99 22.88 16.82
C TRP A 177 9.44 22.39 15.47
N GLU A 178 8.83 21.20 15.39
CA GLU A 178 8.48 20.57 14.12
C GLU A 178 7.45 21.38 13.33
N GLU A 179 6.35 21.82 13.95
CA GLU A 179 5.30 22.55 13.24
C GLU A 179 5.70 23.99 12.89
N TYR A 180 6.49 24.64 13.75
CA TYR A 180 7.08 25.94 13.42
C TYR A 180 8.12 25.82 12.30
N ALA A 181 8.97 24.79 12.33
CA ALA A 181 9.93 24.51 11.27
C ALA A 181 9.19 24.26 9.94
N ALA A 182 8.10 23.47 9.95
CA ALA A 182 7.27 23.25 8.78
C ALA A 182 6.66 24.56 8.23
N SER A 183 6.20 25.47 9.10
CA SER A 183 5.64 26.75 8.68
C SER A 183 6.70 27.66 8.03
N THR A 184 7.93 27.67 8.55
CA THR A 184 9.06 28.41 7.94
C THR A 184 9.48 27.84 6.59
N ALA A 185 9.49 26.50 6.44
CA ALA A 185 9.78 25.83 5.17
C ALA A 185 8.72 26.17 4.11
N ALA A 186 7.44 26.14 4.48
CA ALA A 186 6.34 26.50 3.59
C ALA A 186 6.39 27.97 3.17
N ALA A 187 6.76 28.87 4.08
CA ALA A 187 6.96 30.29 3.78
C ALA A 187 8.11 30.51 2.76
N TYR A 188 9.22 29.79 2.91
CA TYR A 188 10.32 29.82 1.94
C TYR A 188 9.90 29.23 0.58
N ALA A 189 9.20 28.09 0.58
CA ALA A 189 8.68 27.49 -0.65
C ALA A 189 7.77 28.46 -1.42
N LYS A 190 6.91 29.20 -0.70
CA LYS A 190 6.10 30.27 -1.30
C LYS A 190 6.98 31.37 -1.92
N ALA A 191 8.01 31.84 -1.22
CA ALA A 191 8.93 32.85 -1.75
C ALA A 191 9.64 32.36 -3.03
N LEU A 192 10.08 31.10 -3.05
CA LEU A 192 10.68 30.48 -4.24
C LEU A 192 9.72 30.43 -5.42
N LEU A 193 8.47 30.05 -5.20
CA LEU A 193 7.43 30.02 -6.24
C LEU A 193 7.16 31.41 -6.84
N THR A 194 7.30 32.50 -6.07
CA THR A 194 7.09 33.86 -6.61
C THR A 194 8.16 34.34 -7.57
N VAL A 195 9.35 33.70 -7.58
CA VAL A 195 10.46 34.08 -8.46
C VAL A 195 10.65 33.10 -9.63
N LEU A 196 9.83 32.05 -9.69
CA LEU A 196 9.82 31.06 -10.77
C LEU A 196 9.03 31.59 -11.99
N PRO A 197 9.67 31.76 -13.16
CA PRO A 197 8.96 32.24 -14.36
C PRO A 197 7.96 31.19 -14.89
N VAL A 198 6.74 31.63 -15.19
CA VAL A 198 5.68 30.75 -15.73
C VAL A 198 6.11 30.07 -17.04
N ASN A 199 6.85 30.78 -17.89
CA ASN A 199 7.38 30.22 -19.15
C ASN A 199 8.38 29.09 -18.91
N ASP A 200 9.22 29.20 -17.87
CA ASP A 200 10.17 28.15 -17.53
C ASP A 200 9.43 26.92 -17.02
N VAL A 201 8.36 27.11 -16.24
CA VAL A 201 7.48 26.02 -15.77
C VAL A 201 6.75 25.34 -16.93
N ALA A 202 6.24 26.10 -17.90
CA ALA A 202 5.57 25.55 -19.08
C ALA A 202 6.49 24.70 -19.98
N ASN A 203 7.80 24.97 -19.93
CA ASN A 203 8.82 24.19 -20.65
C ASN A 203 9.34 22.98 -19.84
N LEU A 204 8.94 22.84 -18.57
CA LEU A 204 9.22 21.62 -17.82
C LEU A 204 8.24 20.53 -18.25
N HIS A 205 8.76 19.33 -18.48
CA HIS A 205 7.91 18.17 -18.68
C HIS A 205 7.13 17.88 -17.40
N ALA A 206 5.81 17.74 -17.51
CA ALA A 206 5.01 17.17 -16.43
C ALA A 206 5.54 15.76 -16.12
N ILE A 207 5.48 15.37 -14.83
CA ILE A 207 5.91 14.04 -14.39
C ILE A 207 5.20 12.95 -15.21
N GLU A 208 3.92 13.15 -15.52
CA GLU A 208 3.11 12.24 -16.34
C GLU A 208 3.66 12.04 -17.77
N ASP A 209 4.29 13.05 -18.38
CA ASP A 209 4.78 12.99 -19.77
C ASP A 209 6.12 12.25 -19.89
N LYS A 210 6.99 12.37 -18.88
CA LYS A 210 8.27 11.65 -18.82
C LYS A 210 8.06 10.14 -18.71
N TYR A 211 6.91 9.75 -18.17
CA TYR A 211 6.57 8.37 -17.84
C TYR A 211 5.33 7.87 -18.59
N SER A 212 4.99 8.45 -19.74
CA SER A 212 3.82 8.02 -20.48
C SER A 212 3.93 6.54 -20.94
N PRO A 213 2.90 5.69 -20.67
CA PRO A 213 2.79 4.30 -21.14
C PRO A 213 3.27 4.05 -22.59
N ALA A 214 2.87 4.95 -23.49
CA ALA A 214 3.13 4.84 -24.93
C ALA A 214 4.58 5.18 -25.33
N ARG A 215 5.33 5.93 -24.51
CA ARG A 215 6.74 6.21 -24.75
C ARG A 215 7.61 5.06 -24.25
N ILE A 216 7.34 4.58 -23.04
CA ILE A 216 7.98 3.41 -22.41
C ILE A 216 7.90 2.19 -23.34
N TYR A 217 6.70 1.89 -23.86
CA TYR A 217 6.52 0.78 -24.79
C TYR A 217 7.40 0.90 -26.04
N ARG A 218 7.48 2.09 -26.66
CA ARG A 218 8.27 2.34 -27.88
C ARG A 218 9.78 2.31 -27.66
N GLU A 219 10.24 2.73 -26.48
CA GLU A 219 11.67 2.67 -26.13
C GLU A 219 12.17 1.23 -25.95
N PHE A 220 11.32 0.32 -25.46
CA PHE A 220 11.68 -1.08 -25.22
C PHE A 220 11.33 -2.03 -26.37
N HIS A 221 10.37 -1.66 -27.21
CA HIS A 221 10.00 -2.39 -28.41
C HIS A 221 10.12 -1.45 -29.62
N PRO A 222 11.35 -1.02 -29.98
CA PRO A 222 11.55 -0.26 -31.20
C PRO A 222 11.04 -1.11 -32.35
N SER A 223 10.01 -0.61 -33.03
CA SER A 223 9.46 -1.25 -34.22
C SER A 223 10.65 -1.58 -35.13
N THR A 224 10.81 -2.85 -35.52
CA THR A 224 11.60 -3.17 -36.69
C THR A 224 10.96 -2.39 -37.84
N ARG A 225 11.61 -1.30 -38.23
CA ARG A 225 11.38 -0.64 -39.52
C ARG A 225 11.79 -1.67 -40.57
N ASP A 226 10.84 -2.52 -40.92
CA ASP A 226 10.60 -3.15 -42.22
C ASP A 226 9.52 -4.20 -42.04
N ASP A 227 8.28 -3.75 -41.89
CA ASP A 227 7.11 -4.50 -42.37
C ASP A 227 5.99 -3.50 -42.70
N LYS A 228 6.27 -2.66 -43.70
CA LYS A 228 5.23 -2.04 -44.51
C LYS A 228 4.60 -3.12 -45.40
N ASN A 229 3.75 -3.98 -44.81
CA ASN A 229 2.62 -4.64 -45.49
C ASN A 229 1.96 -5.66 -44.56
N LYS A 230 0.96 -5.22 -43.78
CA LYS A 230 -0.24 -5.99 -43.42
C LYS A 230 -1.24 -5.11 -42.67
N GLN A 231 -1.61 -3.99 -43.28
CA GLN A 231 -2.89 -3.34 -43.02
C GLN A 231 -3.61 -3.23 -44.36
N SER A 232 -4.20 -4.35 -44.80
CA SER A 232 -5.28 -4.28 -45.76
C SER A 232 -6.58 -4.17 -44.97
N ILE A 233 -6.99 -2.93 -44.79
CA ILE A 233 -8.38 -2.53 -44.63
C ILE A 233 -9.20 -3.20 -45.73
N ILE A 234 -10.15 -4.06 -45.39
CA ILE A 234 -11.26 -4.37 -46.31
C ILE A 234 -12.56 -4.47 -45.50
N THR A 235 -13.47 -3.55 -45.80
CA THR A 235 -14.93 -3.74 -45.80
C THR A 235 -15.49 -2.82 -46.89
N PRO A 236 -16.69 -3.05 -47.43
CA PRO A 236 -17.31 -4.29 -47.90
C PRO A 236 -17.82 -4.16 -49.37
N GLN A 237 -18.23 -5.24 -50.06
CA GLN A 237 -19.50 -5.32 -50.83
C GLN A 237 -19.79 -6.69 -51.51
N THR A 238 -20.91 -7.28 -51.06
CA THR A 238 -22.03 -7.97 -51.77
C THR A 238 -21.80 -8.99 -52.91
N LYS A 239 -22.18 -10.27 -52.70
CA LYS A 239 -23.52 -10.86 -53.02
C LYS A 239 -23.59 -12.39 -52.74
N SER A 240 -24.74 -12.78 -52.16
CA SER A 240 -25.48 -14.06 -52.18
C SER A 240 -24.72 -15.39 -52.33
N ASP A 241 -24.79 -16.27 -51.32
CA ASP A 241 -25.79 -17.35 -51.30
C ASP A 241 -25.86 -18.11 -49.95
N THR A 242 -27.11 -18.44 -49.57
CA THR A 242 -27.60 -19.52 -48.70
C THR A 242 -26.83 -20.00 -47.43
N THR A 243 -27.41 -19.64 -46.27
CA THR A 243 -27.49 -20.37 -44.98
C THR A 243 -26.55 -21.57 -44.71
N LYS A 244 -25.63 -21.44 -43.73
CA LYS A 244 -25.29 -22.45 -42.69
C LYS A 244 -24.16 -21.98 -41.74
N GLY A 245 -24.44 -22.03 -40.43
CA GLY A 245 -23.46 -22.11 -39.33
C GLY A 245 -22.82 -20.78 -38.90
N GLN A 246 -23.23 -20.24 -37.74
CA GLN A 246 -22.36 -19.29 -37.02
C GLN A 246 -21.01 -19.97 -36.74
N PRO A 247 -19.87 -19.31 -36.96
CA PRO A 247 -18.57 -19.88 -36.61
C PRO A 247 -18.52 -20.11 -35.10
N GLU A 248 -18.09 -21.32 -34.70
CA GLU A 248 -17.95 -21.69 -33.30
C GLU A 248 -16.90 -20.78 -32.63
N ILE A 249 -17.30 -20.09 -31.56
CA ILE A 249 -16.42 -19.19 -30.81
C ILE A 249 -15.52 -20.04 -29.91
N ARG A 250 -14.20 -19.86 -30.03
CA ARG A 250 -13.22 -20.49 -29.17
C ARG A 250 -13.01 -19.66 -27.90
N ASP A 251 -13.32 -20.23 -26.75
CA ASP A 251 -13.06 -19.64 -25.44
C ASP A 251 -11.64 -19.95 -24.93
N VAL A 252 -11.00 -18.94 -24.36
CA VAL A 252 -9.63 -19.00 -23.83
C VAL A 252 -9.61 -18.36 -22.45
N TYR A 253 -9.16 -19.10 -21.45
CA TYR A 253 -9.22 -18.67 -20.04
C TYR A 253 -7.82 -18.41 -19.49
N ILE A 254 -7.56 -17.20 -19.00
CA ILE A 254 -6.24 -16.78 -18.52
C ILE A 254 -6.38 -16.22 -17.10
N ALA A 255 -5.63 -16.76 -16.15
CA ALA A 255 -5.61 -16.24 -14.78
C ALA A 255 -4.65 -15.06 -14.69
N VAL A 256 -5.08 -13.98 -14.05
CA VAL A 256 -4.24 -12.82 -13.76
C VAL A 256 -3.97 -12.80 -12.26
N MET A 257 -2.70 -12.99 -11.90
CA MET A 257 -2.20 -13.10 -10.54
C MET A 257 -1.15 -12.02 -10.26
N GLY A 258 -0.92 -11.71 -8.98
CA GLY A 258 0.07 -10.71 -8.55
C GLY A 258 -0.32 -10.12 -7.20
N GLY A 259 0.64 -9.50 -6.50
CA GLY A 259 0.36 -8.84 -5.23
C GLY A 259 -0.65 -7.67 -5.35
N PRO A 260 -1.18 -7.17 -4.23
CA PRO A 260 -1.98 -5.94 -4.20
C PRO A 260 -1.25 -4.79 -4.91
N GLY A 261 -1.97 -4.05 -5.75
CA GLY A 261 -1.40 -2.95 -6.52
C GLY A 261 -0.46 -3.34 -7.65
N ALA A 262 -0.26 -4.63 -7.97
CA ALA A 262 0.62 -5.05 -9.07
C ALA A 262 0.12 -4.64 -10.48
N GLY A 263 -1.12 -4.15 -10.60
CA GLY A 263 -1.71 -3.71 -11.88
C GLY A 263 -2.61 -4.75 -12.56
N LYS A 264 -3.16 -5.73 -11.81
CA LYS A 264 -4.05 -6.77 -12.34
C LYS A 264 -5.27 -6.19 -13.05
N SER A 265 -6.05 -5.36 -12.35
CA SER A 265 -7.23 -4.72 -12.93
C SER A 265 -6.86 -3.76 -14.09
N ALA A 266 -5.68 -3.14 -14.04
CA ALA A 266 -5.19 -2.31 -15.16
C ALA A 266 -4.92 -3.14 -16.42
N LEU A 267 -4.28 -4.32 -16.30
CA LEU A 267 -4.10 -5.25 -17.41
C LEU A 267 -5.47 -5.67 -17.99
N ILE A 268 -6.42 -6.03 -17.14
CA ILE A 268 -7.75 -6.49 -17.56
C ILE A 268 -8.51 -5.38 -18.30
N SER A 269 -8.59 -4.19 -17.71
CA SER A 269 -9.25 -3.03 -18.35
C SER A 269 -8.61 -2.67 -19.69
N MET A 270 -7.27 -2.63 -19.76
CA MET A 270 -6.54 -2.32 -20.98
C MET A 270 -6.81 -3.35 -22.08
N CYS A 271 -6.78 -4.65 -21.77
CA CYS A 271 -7.09 -5.71 -22.74
C CYS A 271 -8.56 -5.64 -23.22
N ALA A 272 -9.50 -5.42 -22.29
CA ALA A 272 -10.92 -5.39 -22.60
C ALA A 272 -11.39 -4.11 -23.33
N GLY A 273 -10.51 -3.10 -23.47
CA GLY A 273 -10.87 -1.81 -24.07
C GLY A 273 -11.91 -1.04 -23.27
N LYS A 274 -12.02 -1.30 -21.96
CA LYS A 274 -12.92 -0.59 -21.04
C LYS A 274 -12.14 0.54 -20.37
N ASP A 275 -12.81 1.67 -20.09
CA ASP A 275 -12.19 2.85 -19.46
C ASP A 275 -11.29 2.46 -18.28
N VAL A 276 -10.14 3.12 -18.24
CA VAL A 276 -9.03 2.83 -17.33
C VAL A 276 -9.48 3.05 -15.89
N LYS A 277 -9.69 1.97 -15.13
CA LYS A 277 -9.74 2.08 -13.67
C LYS A 277 -8.37 2.57 -13.20
N PRO A 278 -8.29 3.56 -12.29
CA PRO A 278 -7.00 4.07 -11.82
C PRO A 278 -6.13 2.95 -11.24
N LEU A 279 -4.81 3.06 -11.42
CA LEU A 279 -3.78 2.09 -11.01
C LEU A 279 -3.75 1.80 -9.49
N HIS A 280 -4.54 2.55 -8.72
CA HIS A 280 -4.67 2.47 -7.28
C HIS A 280 -6.14 2.55 -6.86
N ASP A 281 -6.98 1.65 -7.35
CA ASP A 281 -8.26 1.40 -6.67
C ASP A 281 -8.07 0.27 -5.65
N PRO A 282 -7.80 0.58 -4.37
CA PRO A 282 -7.74 -0.45 -3.33
C PRO A 282 -9.06 -1.21 -3.20
N LYS A 283 -10.19 -0.73 -3.75
CA LYS A 283 -11.47 -1.45 -3.74
C LYS A 283 -11.56 -2.58 -4.76
N SER A 284 -10.81 -2.53 -5.88
CA SER A 284 -10.86 -3.59 -6.90
C SER A 284 -10.07 -4.84 -6.51
N ASP A 285 -9.05 -4.71 -5.66
CA ASP A 285 -8.27 -5.85 -5.13
C ASP A 285 -8.99 -6.58 -3.96
N ILE A 286 -10.11 -6.04 -3.47
CA ILE A 286 -10.88 -6.58 -2.33
C ILE A 286 -11.96 -7.58 -2.77
N THR A 287 -12.38 -7.56 -4.05
CA THR A 287 -13.50 -8.36 -4.54
C THR A 287 -13.12 -9.82 -4.86
N LYS A 288 -14.15 -10.68 -4.99
CA LYS A 288 -14.01 -12.12 -5.29
C LYS A 288 -13.33 -12.33 -6.64
N VAL A 289 -12.96 -13.57 -6.96
CA VAL A 289 -12.48 -13.93 -8.30
C VAL A 289 -13.51 -13.49 -9.35
N GLU A 290 -13.12 -12.60 -10.27
CA GLU A 290 -13.98 -12.00 -11.30
C GLU A 290 -13.58 -12.48 -12.70
N ASP A 291 -14.56 -12.80 -13.56
CA ASP A 291 -14.35 -13.16 -14.96
C ASP A 291 -14.71 -11.97 -15.86
N THR A 292 -13.72 -11.45 -16.61
CA THR A 292 -13.93 -10.46 -17.65
C THR A 292 -13.65 -11.04 -19.02
N ALA A 293 -14.70 -11.18 -19.84
CA ALA A 293 -14.60 -11.65 -21.21
C ALA A 293 -14.57 -10.51 -22.25
N PHE A 294 -13.74 -10.66 -23.29
CA PHE A 294 -13.75 -9.80 -24.48
C PHE A 294 -13.41 -10.59 -25.74
N MET A 295 -13.86 -10.10 -26.90
CA MET A 295 -13.52 -10.70 -28.21
C MET A 295 -12.16 -10.19 -28.67
N LEU A 296 -11.18 -11.10 -28.83
CA LEU A 296 -9.88 -10.75 -29.40
C LEU A 296 -9.98 -10.59 -30.92
N ASN A 297 -10.80 -11.43 -31.55
CA ASN A 297 -11.18 -11.37 -32.96
C ASN A 297 -12.54 -12.07 -33.14
N GLU A 298 -13.04 -12.16 -34.38
CA GLU A 298 -14.36 -12.75 -34.69
C GLU A 298 -14.56 -14.20 -34.24
N ARG A 299 -13.49 -14.93 -33.88
CA ARG A 299 -13.52 -16.36 -33.53
C ARG A 299 -12.97 -16.70 -32.15
N VAL A 300 -12.32 -15.77 -31.46
CA VAL A 300 -11.65 -16.03 -30.17
C VAL A 300 -12.15 -15.07 -29.12
N ARG A 301 -12.74 -15.63 -28.06
CA ARG A 301 -13.14 -14.92 -26.86
C ARG A 301 -12.15 -15.23 -25.73
N VAL A 302 -11.58 -14.17 -25.15
CA VAL A 302 -10.62 -14.26 -24.05
C VAL A 302 -11.34 -13.91 -22.76
N HIS A 303 -11.22 -14.80 -21.78
CA HIS A 303 -11.67 -14.65 -20.40
C HIS A 303 -10.46 -14.37 -19.51
N LEU A 304 -10.39 -13.18 -18.92
CA LEU A 304 -9.38 -12.82 -17.93
C LEU A 304 -9.98 -12.96 -16.54
N ILE A 305 -9.39 -13.87 -15.76
CA ILE A 305 -9.84 -14.19 -14.41
C ILE A 305 -9.00 -13.38 -13.43
N ASP A 306 -9.58 -12.31 -12.89
CA ASP A 306 -8.94 -11.49 -11.86
C ASP A 306 -8.89 -12.29 -10.56
N THR A 307 -7.70 -12.52 -10.04
CA THR A 307 -7.52 -13.24 -8.77
C THR A 307 -7.05 -12.29 -7.68
N PRO A 308 -7.59 -12.39 -6.45
CA PRO A 308 -7.14 -11.55 -5.36
C PRO A 308 -5.65 -11.80 -5.08
N GLY A 309 -4.91 -10.72 -4.80
CA GLY A 309 -3.46 -10.79 -4.63
C GLY A 309 -3.01 -11.16 -3.22
N PHE A 310 -2.00 -12.02 -3.11
CA PHE A 310 -1.37 -12.40 -1.83
C PHE A 310 -0.74 -11.19 -1.11
N GLY A 311 -0.80 -11.16 0.23
CA GLY A 311 -0.25 -10.09 1.06
C GLY A 311 -1.18 -8.87 1.20
N HIS A 312 -2.49 -9.08 1.14
CA HIS A 312 -3.50 -8.02 1.28
C HIS A 312 -3.67 -7.57 2.75
N VAL A 313 -3.86 -6.27 2.99
CA VAL A 313 -3.99 -5.72 4.36
C VAL A 313 -5.28 -6.15 5.05
N LEU A 314 -6.38 -6.26 4.30
CA LEU A 314 -7.71 -6.58 4.82
C LEU A 314 -8.11 -8.06 4.68
N ARG A 315 -7.32 -8.87 3.96
CA ARG A 315 -7.65 -10.26 3.63
C ARG A 315 -6.43 -11.14 3.82
N SER A 316 -6.61 -12.28 4.48
CA SER A 316 -5.50 -13.19 4.71
C SER A 316 -5.19 -14.06 3.49
N ASP A 317 -3.94 -14.51 3.39
CA ASP A 317 -3.49 -15.40 2.31
C ASP A 317 -4.22 -16.76 2.34
N VAL A 318 -4.65 -17.22 3.51
CA VAL A 318 -5.49 -18.42 3.63
C VAL A 318 -6.83 -18.21 2.94
N ASP A 319 -7.48 -17.07 3.19
CA ASP A 319 -8.79 -16.76 2.59
C ASP A 319 -8.67 -16.59 1.06
N ILE A 320 -7.55 -16.05 0.58
CA ILE A 320 -7.23 -15.89 -0.86
C ILE A 320 -7.05 -17.25 -1.52
N ILE A 321 -6.23 -18.14 -0.96
CA ILE A 321 -6.02 -19.49 -1.51
C ILE A 321 -7.32 -20.28 -1.53
N GLN A 322 -8.13 -20.16 -0.48
CA GLN A 322 -9.44 -20.78 -0.43
C GLN A 322 -10.36 -20.28 -1.55
N ASP A 323 -10.38 -18.98 -1.86
CA ASP A 323 -11.17 -18.44 -2.98
C ASP A 323 -10.68 -18.98 -4.32
N ILE A 324 -9.36 -18.98 -4.54
CA ILE A 324 -8.75 -19.47 -5.76
C ILE A 324 -9.04 -20.96 -5.95
N ALA A 325 -8.88 -21.77 -4.88
CA ALA A 325 -9.18 -23.19 -4.87
C ALA A 325 -10.66 -23.46 -5.20
N LEU A 326 -11.59 -22.76 -4.54
CA LEU A 326 -13.03 -22.90 -4.80
C LEU A 326 -13.39 -22.54 -6.24
N TRP A 327 -12.76 -21.49 -6.78
CA TRP A 327 -12.99 -21.08 -8.17
C TRP A 327 -12.46 -22.11 -9.15
N PHE A 328 -11.25 -22.66 -8.93
CA PHE A 328 -10.69 -23.70 -9.79
C PHE A 328 -11.48 -25.00 -9.76
N SER A 329 -11.98 -25.45 -8.60
CA SER A 329 -12.82 -26.64 -8.49
C SER A 329 -14.11 -26.47 -9.31
N LYS A 330 -14.84 -25.38 -9.07
CA LYS A 330 -16.10 -25.08 -9.79
C LYS A 330 -15.90 -24.93 -11.29
N SER A 331 -14.85 -24.23 -11.70
CA SER A 331 -14.54 -24.02 -13.12
C SER A 331 -14.19 -25.35 -13.80
N PHE A 332 -13.41 -26.21 -13.14
CA PHE A 332 -13.04 -27.50 -13.69
C PHE A 332 -14.24 -28.44 -13.88
N GLU A 333 -15.15 -28.47 -12.90
CA GLU A 333 -16.43 -29.21 -12.97
C GLU A 333 -17.29 -28.76 -14.15
N GLN A 334 -17.24 -27.46 -14.48
CA GLN A 334 -17.90 -26.87 -15.64
C GLN A 334 -17.16 -27.12 -16.96
N GLY A 335 -16.07 -27.89 -16.96
CA GLY A 335 -15.28 -28.17 -18.14
C GLY A 335 -14.32 -27.04 -18.56
N ILE A 336 -14.22 -25.96 -17.77
CA ILE A 336 -13.30 -24.86 -18.04
C ILE A 336 -11.86 -25.33 -17.80
N ARG A 337 -10.97 -24.98 -18.72
CA ARG A 337 -9.53 -25.28 -18.65
C ARG A 337 -8.73 -24.01 -18.92
N MET A 338 -7.72 -23.79 -18.09
CA MET A 338 -6.86 -22.62 -18.21
C MET A 338 -5.96 -22.76 -19.44
N SER A 339 -5.75 -21.67 -20.17
CA SER A 339 -4.82 -21.59 -21.31
C SER A 339 -3.46 -20.96 -20.92
N GLY A 340 -3.44 -20.21 -19.82
CA GLY A 340 -2.20 -19.63 -19.29
C GLY A 340 -2.42 -18.86 -18.00
N VAL A 341 -1.33 -18.41 -17.40
CA VAL A 341 -1.33 -17.55 -16.22
C VAL A 341 -0.42 -16.36 -16.46
N VAL A 342 -0.87 -15.16 -16.10
CA VAL A 342 -0.06 -13.94 -16.06
C VAL A 342 0.20 -13.60 -14.60
N PHE A 343 1.47 -13.50 -14.21
CA PHE A 343 1.86 -13.01 -12.89
C PHE A 343 2.46 -11.62 -13.00
N LEU A 344 1.82 -10.62 -12.40
CA LEU A 344 2.27 -9.24 -12.41
C LEU A 344 3.12 -8.92 -11.18
N HIS A 345 4.24 -8.24 -11.41
CA HIS A 345 5.13 -7.76 -10.36
C HIS A 345 5.52 -6.29 -10.59
N PRO A 346 5.26 -5.39 -9.62
CA PRO A 346 5.60 -3.97 -9.75
C PRO A 346 7.11 -3.75 -9.58
N ILE A 347 7.76 -3.08 -10.54
CA ILE A 347 9.22 -2.89 -10.55
C ILE A 347 9.70 -1.67 -9.74
N ASN A 348 8.77 -0.81 -9.30
CA ASN A 348 9.05 0.42 -8.56
C ASN A 348 9.42 0.22 -7.08
N GLY A 349 9.23 -0.98 -6.49
CA GLY A 349 9.60 -1.25 -5.10
C GLY A 349 11.10 -1.14 -4.81
N ALA A 350 11.49 -0.36 -3.80
CA ALA A 350 12.89 -0.02 -3.51
C ALA A 350 13.85 -1.22 -3.32
N HIS A 351 13.32 -2.36 -2.90
CA HIS A 351 14.01 -3.64 -2.71
C HIS A 351 12.95 -4.75 -2.56
N MET A 352 13.35 -6.00 -2.81
CA MET A 352 12.48 -7.17 -2.59
C MET A 352 12.16 -7.32 -1.10
N THR A 353 10.91 -7.12 -0.71
CA THR A 353 10.48 -7.34 0.68
C THR A 353 10.29 -8.82 0.96
N ARG A 354 10.30 -9.20 2.26
CA ARG A 354 9.98 -10.57 2.68
C ARG A 354 8.58 -11.00 2.22
N SER A 355 7.61 -10.09 2.23
CA SER A 355 6.25 -10.36 1.76
C SER A 355 6.20 -10.57 0.24
N GLN A 356 6.93 -9.78 -0.55
CA GLN A 356 7.01 -9.99 -2.00
C GLN A 356 7.68 -11.33 -2.35
N HIS A 357 8.73 -11.71 -1.62
CA HIS A 357 9.36 -13.02 -1.76
C HIS A 357 8.40 -14.16 -1.41
N HIS A 358 7.64 -14.02 -0.31
CA HIS A 358 6.58 -14.97 0.05
C HIS A 358 5.55 -15.10 -1.09
N ASN A 359 5.07 -14.00 -1.65
CA ASN A 359 4.10 -14.00 -2.74
C ASN A 359 4.60 -14.73 -4.00
N ILE A 360 5.87 -14.56 -4.36
CA ILE A 360 6.48 -15.28 -5.50
C ILE A 360 6.57 -16.78 -5.22
N LEU A 361 6.99 -17.18 -4.01
CA LEU A 361 7.03 -18.59 -3.61
C LEU A 361 5.62 -19.21 -3.63
N MET A 362 4.63 -18.52 -3.08
CA MET A 362 3.23 -18.94 -3.11
C MET A 362 2.74 -19.15 -4.55
N PHE A 363 3.05 -18.21 -5.44
CA PHE A 363 2.73 -18.33 -6.87
C PHE A 363 3.42 -19.54 -7.53
N GLN A 364 4.71 -19.74 -7.27
CA GLN A 364 5.47 -20.89 -7.79
C GLN A 364 4.85 -22.22 -7.38
N LYS A 365 4.47 -22.36 -6.11
CA LYS A 365 3.84 -23.58 -5.56
C LYS A 365 2.43 -23.80 -6.08
N LEU A 366 1.67 -22.72 -6.27
CA LEU A 366 0.33 -22.77 -6.84
C LEU A 366 0.34 -23.28 -8.29
N CYS A 367 1.23 -22.73 -9.12
CA CYS A 367 1.31 -23.09 -10.54
C CYS A 367 1.93 -24.48 -10.74
N GLY A 368 3.07 -24.73 -10.10
CA GLY A 368 3.86 -25.94 -10.28
C GLY A 368 4.62 -26.01 -11.61
N GLU A 369 5.66 -26.85 -11.64
CA GLU A 369 6.62 -26.87 -12.76
C GLU A 369 6.00 -27.20 -14.12
N LYS A 370 4.95 -28.03 -14.14
CA LYS A 370 4.26 -28.42 -15.38
C LYS A 370 3.55 -27.25 -16.06
N ALA A 371 3.16 -26.22 -15.29
CA ALA A 371 2.43 -25.07 -15.81
C ALA A 371 3.35 -23.94 -16.27
N TYR A 372 4.63 -23.93 -15.84
CA TYR A 372 5.57 -22.84 -16.13
C TYR A 372 5.73 -22.47 -17.61
N PRO A 373 5.68 -23.41 -18.58
CA PRO A 373 5.71 -23.06 -20.01
C PRO A 373 4.57 -22.13 -20.45
N SER A 374 3.42 -22.16 -19.77
CA SER A 374 2.26 -21.32 -20.05
C SER A 374 2.08 -20.19 -19.02
N VAL A 375 3.13 -19.92 -18.22
CA VAL A 375 3.21 -18.78 -17.31
C VAL A 375 3.94 -17.63 -17.97
N VAL A 376 3.31 -16.46 -17.99
CA VAL A 376 3.92 -15.18 -18.33
C VAL A 376 4.19 -14.40 -17.05
N LEU A 377 5.45 -14.03 -16.83
CA LEU A 377 5.91 -13.18 -15.75
C LEU A 377 6.01 -11.75 -16.28
N ALA A 378 5.14 -10.86 -15.83
CA ALA A 378 5.01 -9.52 -16.36
C ALA A 378 5.43 -8.47 -15.33
N THR A 379 6.43 -7.65 -15.66
CA THR A 379 6.80 -6.50 -14.83
C THR A 379 5.91 -5.30 -15.14
N THR A 380 5.48 -4.57 -14.11
CA THR A 380 4.59 -3.40 -14.22
C THR A 380 5.20 -2.16 -13.56
N MET A 381 4.52 -1.01 -13.66
CA MET A 381 4.95 0.25 -13.02
C MET A 381 6.29 0.83 -13.52
N TRP A 382 6.68 0.50 -14.75
CA TRP A 382 7.84 1.07 -15.43
C TRP A 382 7.82 2.61 -15.49
N ASN A 383 6.62 3.19 -15.46
CA ASN A 383 6.35 4.62 -15.48
C ASN A 383 6.63 5.34 -14.14
N PHE A 384 7.05 4.64 -13.08
CA PHE A 384 7.22 5.27 -11.77
C PHE A 384 8.66 5.20 -11.26
N ILE A 385 9.59 4.87 -12.14
CA ILE A 385 10.98 4.63 -11.76
C ILE A 385 11.93 4.91 -12.92
N ASP A 386 13.17 5.29 -12.60
CA ASP A 386 14.23 5.38 -13.60
C ASP A 386 14.43 4.04 -14.34
N THR A 387 14.52 4.11 -15.67
CA THR A 387 14.64 2.95 -16.55
C THR A 387 15.88 2.11 -16.22
N THR A 388 16.99 2.73 -15.84
CA THR A 388 18.23 2.03 -15.51
C THR A 388 18.07 1.19 -14.25
N ILE A 389 17.43 1.77 -13.23
CA ILE A 389 17.13 1.08 -11.97
C ILE A 389 16.14 -0.05 -12.21
N ALA A 390 15.08 0.20 -12.99
CA ALA A 390 14.08 -0.81 -13.34
C ALA A 390 14.69 -2.02 -14.07
N ILE A 391 15.57 -1.77 -15.05
CA ILE A 391 16.31 -2.84 -15.76
C ILE A 391 17.17 -3.65 -14.77
N GLN A 392 17.85 -2.99 -13.84
CA GLN A 392 18.68 -3.69 -12.86
C GLN A 392 17.84 -4.57 -11.92
N ARG A 393 16.69 -4.09 -11.46
CA ARG A 393 15.75 -4.88 -10.65
C ARG A 393 15.15 -6.04 -11.43
N GLU A 394 14.83 -5.83 -12.70
CA GLU A 394 14.35 -6.91 -13.56
C GLU A 394 15.42 -7.98 -13.74
N ARG A 395 16.69 -7.60 -13.92
CA ARG A 395 17.81 -8.55 -13.97
C ARG A 395 17.96 -9.35 -12.68
N GLU A 396 17.72 -8.73 -11.52
CA GLU A 396 17.75 -9.42 -10.23
C GLU A 396 16.63 -10.47 -10.12
N LEU A 397 15.40 -10.11 -10.53
CA LEU A 397 14.26 -11.04 -10.62
C LEU A 397 14.62 -12.25 -11.51
N ILE A 398 15.14 -11.96 -12.69
CA ILE A 398 15.50 -12.95 -13.73
C ILE A 398 16.66 -13.85 -13.28
N GLY A 399 17.69 -13.26 -12.67
CA GLY A 399 18.92 -13.96 -12.33
C GLY A 399 18.82 -14.82 -11.07
N THR A 400 17.82 -14.60 -10.23
CA THR A 400 17.70 -15.27 -8.93
C THR A 400 16.72 -16.43 -9.03
N ASP A 401 17.20 -17.66 -8.79
CA ASP A 401 16.37 -18.87 -8.89
C ASP A 401 15.23 -18.91 -7.88
N ALA A 402 15.43 -18.35 -6.68
CA ALA A 402 14.37 -18.20 -5.69
C ALA A 402 13.26 -17.22 -6.12
N LEU A 403 13.52 -16.37 -7.12
CA LEU A 403 12.58 -15.40 -7.69
C LEU A 403 12.01 -15.93 -9.02
N TRP A 404 12.42 -15.39 -10.16
CA TRP A 404 11.92 -15.83 -11.47
C TRP A 404 12.85 -16.79 -12.19
N GLY A 405 14.15 -16.81 -11.85
CA GLY A 405 15.17 -17.57 -12.57
C GLY A 405 14.82 -19.06 -12.76
N PHE A 406 14.28 -19.71 -11.73
CA PHE A 406 13.88 -21.11 -11.83
C PHE A 406 12.70 -21.32 -12.79
N MET A 407 11.68 -20.46 -12.74
CA MET A 407 10.52 -20.52 -13.65
C MET A 407 10.94 -20.31 -15.11
N LEU A 408 11.88 -19.39 -15.36
CA LEU A 408 12.42 -19.13 -16.70
C LEU A 408 13.17 -20.32 -17.27
N LYS A 409 14.03 -20.95 -16.45
CA LYS A 409 14.73 -22.19 -16.81
C LYS A 409 13.78 -23.33 -17.18
N LYS A 410 12.54 -23.26 -16.71
CA LYS A 410 11.47 -24.24 -16.96
C LYS A 410 10.47 -23.80 -18.03
N GLY A 411 10.71 -22.68 -18.71
CA GLY A 411 9.95 -22.24 -19.89
C GLY A 411 8.97 -21.09 -19.68
N SER A 412 8.94 -20.45 -18.51
CA SER A 412 8.18 -19.20 -18.34
C SER A 412 8.76 -18.07 -19.17
N HIS A 413 7.89 -17.15 -19.59
CA HIS A 413 8.28 -16.04 -20.46
C HIS A 413 8.11 -14.70 -19.75
N ILE A 414 8.94 -13.71 -20.09
CA ILE A 414 8.90 -12.38 -19.48
C ILE A 414 8.33 -11.37 -20.44
N TYR A 415 7.45 -10.53 -19.93
CA TYR A 415 6.94 -9.36 -20.62
C TYR A 415 7.05 -8.12 -19.74
N ARG A 416 7.14 -6.96 -20.37
CA ARG A 416 7.04 -5.66 -19.69
C ARG A 416 5.69 -5.06 -20.02
N PHE A 417 4.80 -5.00 -19.04
CA PHE A 417 3.48 -4.42 -19.24
C PHE A 417 3.56 -2.90 -19.08
N ALA A 418 3.49 -2.21 -20.21
CA ALA A 418 3.60 -0.75 -20.30
C ALA A 418 2.27 -0.03 -20.00
N GLN A 419 1.23 -0.73 -19.55
CA GLN A 419 -0.11 -0.16 -19.30
C GLN A 419 -0.75 0.46 -20.57
N THR A 420 -0.58 -0.21 -21.70
CA THR A 420 -1.27 0.13 -22.95
C THR A 420 -2.09 -1.08 -23.43
N HIS A 421 -3.15 -0.81 -24.22
CA HIS A 421 -3.94 -1.85 -24.88
C HIS A 421 -3.04 -2.84 -25.64
N GLU A 422 -2.10 -2.32 -26.44
CA GLU A 422 -1.21 -3.17 -27.24
C GLU A 422 -0.28 -4.03 -26.39
N SER A 423 0.37 -3.45 -25.36
CA SER A 423 1.22 -4.22 -24.45
C SER A 423 0.46 -5.30 -23.68
N GLY A 424 -0.83 -5.09 -23.41
CA GLY A 424 -1.70 -6.10 -22.83
C GLY A 424 -2.02 -7.21 -23.82
N LEU A 425 -2.43 -6.85 -25.04
CA LEU A 425 -2.72 -7.83 -26.09
C LEU A 425 -1.50 -8.66 -26.50
N ASP A 426 -0.28 -8.12 -26.47
CA ASP A 426 0.94 -8.87 -26.74
C ASP A 426 1.12 -10.05 -25.77
N ILE A 427 0.87 -9.82 -24.47
CA ILE A 427 0.88 -10.87 -23.45
C ILE A 427 -0.16 -11.95 -23.76
N ILE A 428 -1.38 -11.54 -24.13
CA ILE A 428 -2.47 -12.46 -24.44
C ILE A 428 -2.19 -13.28 -25.71
N ARG A 429 -1.70 -12.64 -26.77
CA ARG A 429 -1.32 -13.28 -28.04
C ARG A 429 -0.19 -14.30 -27.83
N HIS A 430 0.76 -14.00 -26.96
CA HIS A 430 1.83 -14.93 -26.59
C HIS A 430 1.26 -16.21 -25.94
N ILE A 431 0.36 -16.07 -24.97
CA ILE A 431 -0.30 -17.22 -24.32
C ILE A 431 -1.09 -18.05 -25.35
N LEU A 432 -1.80 -17.39 -26.26
CA LEU A 432 -2.55 -18.06 -27.32
C LEU A 432 -1.67 -18.85 -28.29
N SER A 433 -0.41 -18.44 -28.49
CA SER A 433 0.51 -19.09 -29.43
C SER A 433 0.87 -20.53 -29.03
N PHE A 434 0.79 -20.87 -27.73
CA PHE A 434 1.07 -22.21 -27.24
C PHE A 434 -0.02 -23.22 -27.61
N ASN A 435 -1.24 -22.75 -27.88
CA ASN A 435 -2.40 -23.57 -28.22
C ASN A 435 -2.63 -24.75 -27.25
N SER A 436 -2.31 -24.56 -25.97
CA SER A 436 -2.37 -25.60 -24.93
C SER A 436 -3.31 -25.22 -23.80
N THR A 437 -3.84 -26.23 -23.12
CA THR A 437 -4.48 -26.06 -21.81
C THR A 437 -3.54 -26.53 -20.71
N ILE A 438 -3.62 -25.89 -19.55
CA ILE A 438 -2.81 -26.20 -18.38
C ILE A 438 -3.69 -26.59 -17.20
N LEU A 439 -3.13 -27.46 -16.36
CA LEU A 439 -3.65 -27.79 -15.06
C LEU A 439 -2.64 -27.29 -14.02
N LEU A 440 -3.05 -26.33 -13.19
CA LEU A 440 -2.18 -25.81 -12.14
C LEU A 440 -1.98 -26.86 -11.05
N GLN A 441 -0.84 -26.83 -10.36
CA GLN A 441 -0.54 -27.82 -9.33
C GLN A 441 -1.55 -27.80 -8.19
N LEU A 442 -1.98 -26.62 -7.72
CA LEU A 442 -3.07 -26.50 -6.75
C LEU A 442 -4.36 -27.19 -7.23
N GLN A 443 -4.68 -27.02 -8.51
CA GLN A 443 -5.87 -27.60 -9.13
C GLN A 443 -5.76 -29.13 -9.24
N ASP A 444 -4.61 -29.66 -9.66
CA ASP A 444 -4.33 -31.09 -9.71
C ASP A 444 -4.40 -31.75 -8.32
N GLU A 445 -3.82 -31.10 -7.31
CA GLU A 445 -3.80 -31.59 -5.94
C GLU A 445 -5.20 -31.67 -5.33
N ILE A 446 -6.02 -30.62 -5.48
CA ILE A 446 -7.37 -30.61 -4.92
C ILE A 446 -8.30 -31.54 -5.70
N ILE A 447 -8.28 -31.48 -7.03
CA ILE A 447 -9.32 -32.12 -7.86
C ILE A 447 -8.97 -33.58 -8.14
N ASN A 448 -7.75 -33.87 -8.59
CA ASN A 448 -7.38 -35.22 -9.01
C ASN A 448 -6.82 -36.05 -7.86
N LYS A 449 -6.11 -35.43 -6.91
CA LYS A 449 -5.51 -36.14 -5.78
C LYS A 449 -6.36 -36.07 -4.50
N GLY A 450 -7.42 -35.27 -4.48
CA GLY A 450 -8.30 -35.13 -3.32
C GLY A 450 -7.62 -34.53 -2.09
N CYS A 451 -6.55 -33.73 -2.29
CA CYS A 451 -5.84 -33.09 -1.19
C CYS A 451 -6.69 -32.00 -0.54
N GLN A 452 -6.64 -31.91 0.79
CA GLN A 452 -7.10 -30.72 1.49
C GLN A 452 -6.11 -29.58 1.29
N ILE A 453 -6.54 -28.32 1.42
CA ILE A 453 -5.66 -27.15 1.20
C ILE A 453 -4.39 -27.25 2.04
N LYS A 454 -4.48 -27.62 3.32
CA LYS A 454 -3.32 -27.77 4.21
C LYS A 454 -2.25 -28.76 3.69
N ASP A 455 -2.65 -29.74 2.88
CA ASP A 455 -1.80 -30.82 2.37
C ASP A 455 -1.27 -30.51 0.94
N THR A 456 -1.76 -29.45 0.30
CA THR A 456 -1.25 -28.96 -0.99
C THR A 456 0.13 -28.33 -0.83
N GLN A 457 0.91 -28.28 -1.91
CA GLN A 457 2.24 -27.62 -1.85
C GLN A 457 2.15 -26.14 -1.47
N VAL A 458 1.10 -25.45 -1.91
CA VAL A 458 0.87 -24.05 -1.54
C VAL A 458 0.46 -23.92 -0.08
N GLY A 459 -0.34 -24.85 0.44
CA GLY A 459 -0.78 -24.87 1.84
C GLY A 459 0.36 -25.21 2.80
N ILE A 460 1.24 -26.14 2.43
CA ILE A 460 2.46 -26.44 3.20
C ILE A 460 3.35 -25.19 3.27
N GLN A 461 3.60 -24.53 2.14
CA GLN A 461 4.39 -23.30 2.08
C GLN A 461 3.80 -22.17 2.93
N LEU A 462 2.47 -22.01 2.91
CA LEU A 462 1.78 -21.03 3.74
C LEU A 462 1.85 -21.39 5.23
N ASN A 463 1.65 -22.66 5.57
CA ASN A 463 1.73 -23.11 6.96
C ASN A 463 3.14 -22.92 7.53
N GLU A 464 4.19 -23.17 6.76
CA GLU A 464 5.57 -22.89 7.15
C GLU A 464 5.79 -21.39 7.44
N TYR A 465 5.26 -20.51 6.58
CA TYR A 465 5.32 -19.06 6.80
C TYR A 465 4.57 -18.64 8.08
N ILE A 466 3.35 -19.17 8.28
CA ILE A 466 2.54 -18.94 9.48
C ILE A 466 3.26 -19.40 10.74
N ILE A 467 3.88 -20.60 10.73
CA ILE A 467 4.64 -21.15 11.86
C ILE A 467 5.86 -20.26 12.17
N HIS A 468 6.57 -19.83 11.14
CA HIS A 468 7.74 -18.96 11.31
C HIS A 468 7.36 -17.61 11.92
N GLU A 469 6.32 -16.94 11.40
CA GLU A 469 5.84 -15.67 11.96
C GLU A 469 5.27 -15.84 13.38
N HIS A 470 4.57 -16.96 13.65
CA HIS A 470 4.11 -17.30 14.99
C HIS A 470 5.27 -17.40 16.00
N ALA A 471 6.31 -18.16 15.66
CA ALA A 471 7.49 -18.34 16.51
C ALA A 471 8.21 -17.01 16.77
N LYS A 472 8.26 -16.11 15.78
CA LYS A 472 8.81 -14.77 15.93
C LYS A 472 8.01 -13.94 16.93
N PHE A 473 6.68 -13.86 16.79
CA PHE A 473 5.84 -13.10 17.73
C PHE A 473 5.82 -13.72 19.11
N GLU A 474 5.88 -15.05 19.26
CA GLU A 474 6.00 -15.69 20.56
C GLU A 474 7.34 -15.39 21.25
N ALA A 475 8.44 -15.36 20.50
CA ALA A 475 9.74 -14.97 21.04
C ALA A 475 9.74 -13.51 21.49
N GLU A 476 9.17 -12.61 20.68
CA GLU A 476 9.02 -11.19 20.99
C GLU A 476 8.09 -10.95 22.18
N LEU A 477 7.00 -11.72 22.29
CA LEU A 477 6.10 -11.66 23.44
C LEU A 477 6.81 -12.11 24.72
N ARG A 478 7.53 -13.25 24.70
CA ARG A 478 8.31 -13.71 25.86
C ARG A 478 9.32 -12.66 26.32
N PHE A 479 10.05 -12.09 25.37
CA PHE A 479 11.00 -11.02 25.64
C PHE A 479 10.33 -9.78 26.26
N THR A 480 9.17 -9.38 25.72
CA THR A 480 8.40 -8.24 26.24
C THR A 480 7.81 -8.52 27.63
N GLU A 481 7.32 -9.73 27.88
CA GLU A 481 6.80 -10.16 29.20
C GLU A 481 7.90 -10.21 30.27
N GLU A 482 9.11 -10.66 29.92
CA GLU A 482 10.28 -10.58 30.80
C GLU A 482 10.63 -9.12 31.16
N ARG A 483 10.56 -8.21 30.17
CA ARG A 483 10.74 -6.76 30.41
C ARG A 483 9.64 -6.18 31.31
N ILE A 484 8.39 -6.62 31.18
CA ILE A 484 7.29 -6.24 32.11
C ILE A 484 7.60 -6.70 33.53
N GLN A 485 8.07 -7.93 33.73
CA GLN A 485 8.40 -8.44 35.07
C GLN A 485 9.52 -7.61 35.71
N LYS A 486 10.55 -7.25 34.93
CA LYS A 486 11.59 -6.32 35.37
C LYS A 486 11.02 -4.94 35.73
N ALA A 487 10.13 -4.37 34.90
CA ALA A 487 9.47 -3.08 35.17
C ALA A 487 8.61 -3.10 36.44
N VAL A 488 7.90 -4.21 36.71
CA VAL A 488 7.14 -4.43 37.94
C VAL A 488 8.07 -4.46 39.16
N ALA A 489 9.24 -5.11 39.05
CA ALA A 489 10.20 -5.21 40.14
C ALA A 489 10.80 -3.86 40.55
N ILE A 490 10.90 -2.90 39.61
CA ILE A 490 11.39 -1.54 39.87
C ILE A 490 10.26 -0.49 39.99
N THR A 491 9.00 -0.92 40.08
CA THR A 491 7.81 -0.03 40.21
C THR A 491 7.64 1.02 39.10
N ASP A 492 8.10 0.71 37.88
CA ASP A 492 7.91 1.57 36.71
C ASP A 492 6.51 1.33 36.09
N PHE A 493 5.54 2.13 36.52
CA PHE A 493 4.13 2.01 36.10
C PHE A 493 3.93 2.31 34.61
N GLU A 494 4.68 3.26 34.06
CA GLU A 494 4.54 3.72 32.68
C GLU A 494 5.15 2.71 31.70
N MET A 495 6.33 2.18 32.00
CA MET A 495 6.92 1.08 31.23
C MET A 495 6.03 -0.16 31.27
N ARG A 496 5.50 -0.51 32.45
CA ARG A 496 4.56 -1.63 32.60
C ARG A 496 3.32 -1.44 31.73
N TRP A 497 2.80 -0.21 31.64
CA TRP A 497 1.64 0.11 30.80
C TRP A 497 1.97 0.00 29.30
N MET A 498 3.05 0.65 28.84
CA MET A 498 3.47 0.60 27.42
C MET A 498 3.84 -0.81 26.95
N LEU A 499 4.65 -1.54 27.72
CA LEU A 499 4.96 -2.93 27.41
C LEU A 499 3.71 -3.80 27.53
N GLY A 500 2.78 -3.47 28.43
CA GLY A 500 1.47 -4.08 28.52
C GLY A 500 0.66 -3.94 27.23
N GLU A 501 0.61 -2.74 26.66
CA GLU A 501 -0.02 -2.46 25.35
C GLU A 501 0.70 -3.20 24.20
N GLY A 502 2.03 -3.23 24.21
CA GLY A 502 2.83 -4.03 23.25
C GLY A 502 2.53 -5.53 23.35
N CYS A 503 2.47 -6.07 24.57
CA CYS A 503 2.06 -7.45 24.84
C CYS A 503 0.63 -7.72 24.39
N ASN A 504 -0.29 -6.78 24.59
CA ASN A 504 -1.67 -6.91 24.10
C ASN A 504 -1.68 -7.02 22.57
N LYS A 505 -0.99 -6.13 21.86
CA LYS A 505 -0.85 -6.19 20.39
C LYS A 505 -0.23 -7.51 19.92
N LEU A 506 0.86 -7.96 20.53
CA LEU A 506 1.51 -9.23 20.20
C LEU A 506 0.59 -10.43 20.48
N LYS A 507 -0.16 -10.42 21.58
CA LYS A 507 -1.17 -11.44 21.89
C LYS A 507 -2.29 -11.46 20.87
N GLU A 508 -2.75 -10.30 20.40
CA GLU A 508 -3.73 -10.21 19.32
C GLU A 508 -3.20 -10.74 18.00
N MET A 509 -1.95 -10.42 17.64
CA MET A 509 -1.28 -10.92 16.44
C MET A 509 -1.07 -12.44 16.50
N ILE A 510 -0.66 -12.98 17.66
CA ILE A 510 -0.55 -14.43 17.89
C ILE A 510 -1.92 -15.10 17.78
N ARG A 511 -2.96 -14.52 18.38
CA ARG A 511 -4.34 -15.02 18.24
C ARG A 511 -4.77 -15.05 16.78
N PHE A 512 -4.53 -13.96 16.05
CA PHE A 512 -4.83 -13.86 14.62
C PHE A 512 -4.09 -14.94 13.82
N ILE A 513 -2.78 -15.13 14.02
CA ILE A 513 -2.01 -16.17 13.34
C ILE A 513 -2.51 -17.58 13.67
N LYS A 514 -2.90 -17.86 14.93
CA LYS A 514 -3.51 -19.14 15.32
C LYS A 514 -4.86 -19.37 14.63
N GLU A 515 -5.66 -18.31 14.47
CA GLU A 515 -6.90 -18.37 13.70
C GLU A 515 -6.63 -18.68 12.24
N GLU A 516 -5.63 -18.05 11.62
CA GLU A 516 -5.19 -18.33 10.24
C GLU A 516 -4.74 -19.78 10.06
N GLN A 517 -3.94 -20.30 11.00
CA GLN A 517 -3.53 -21.70 10.99
C GLN A 517 -4.73 -22.65 11.11
N THR A 518 -5.74 -22.27 11.91
CA THR A 518 -6.98 -23.04 12.05
C THR A 518 -7.81 -23.00 10.78
N LYS A 519 -7.95 -21.82 10.15
CA LYS A 519 -8.63 -21.66 8.86
C LYS A 519 -8.00 -22.53 7.77
N LEU A 520 -6.67 -22.61 7.72
CA LEU A 520 -5.95 -23.39 6.72
C LEU A 520 -6.25 -24.89 6.82
N ARG A 521 -6.56 -25.38 8.03
CA ARG A 521 -6.92 -26.78 8.30
C ARG A 521 -8.40 -27.10 8.03
N GLN A 522 -9.22 -26.10 7.70
CA GLN A 522 -10.64 -26.31 7.42
C GLN A 522 -10.84 -26.97 6.05
N ASP A 523 -11.83 -27.86 5.99
CA ASP A 523 -12.23 -28.50 4.76
C ASP A 523 -12.87 -27.50 3.79
N LEU A 524 -12.57 -27.64 2.50
CA LEU A 524 -13.10 -26.78 1.44
C LEU A 524 -14.63 -26.75 1.41
N ASP A 525 -15.30 -27.87 1.71
CA ASP A 525 -16.77 -27.94 1.78
C ASP A 525 -17.32 -27.08 2.92
N VAL A 526 -16.66 -27.09 4.08
CA VAL A 526 -17.02 -26.25 5.22
C VAL A 526 -16.82 -24.77 4.89
N VAL A 527 -15.72 -24.44 4.18
CA VAL A 527 -15.45 -23.08 3.71
C VAL A 527 -16.51 -22.62 2.70
N GLN A 528 -16.89 -23.48 1.76
CA GLN A 528 -17.92 -23.21 0.75
C GLN A 528 -19.28 -22.93 1.41
N GLU A 529 -19.72 -23.79 2.33
CA GLU A 529 -20.98 -23.64 3.05
C GLU A 529 -20.99 -22.36 3.90
N ARG A 530 -19.88 -22.06 4.60
CA ARG A 530 -19.73 -20.81 5.36
C ARG A 530 -19.85 -19.57 4.47
N LYS A 531 -19.21 -19.58 3.30
CA LYS A 531 -19.28 -18.45 2.34
C LYS A 531 -20.67 -18.29 1.75
N LYS A 532 -21.37 -19.40 1.46
CA LYS A 532 -22.77 -19.39 1.00
C LYS A 532 -23.68 -18.75 2.05
N ARG A 533 -23.59 -19.19 3.32
CA ARG A 533 -24.37 -18.60 4.43
C ARG A 533 -24.12 -17.10 4.61
N LYS A 534 -22.86 -16.66 4.56
CA LYS A 534 -22.53 -15.22 4.63
C LYS A 534 -23.19 -14.42 3.50
N PHE A 535 -23.20 -14.96 2.29
CA PHE A 535 -23.84 -14.33 1.14
C PHE A 535 -25.36 -14.29 1.28
N ASP A 536 -25.98 -15.39 1.74
CA ASP A 536 -27.43 -15.45 1.99
C ASP A 536 -27.86 -14.43 3.05
N VAL A 537 -27.06 -14.22 4.10
CA VAL A 537 -27.30 -13.18 5.11
C VAL A 537 -27.21 -11.79 4.49
N GLN A 538 -26.16 -11.50 3.71
CA GLN A 538 -26.00 -10.20 3.04
C GLN A 538 -27.15 -9.90 2.06
N LEU A 539 -27.61 -10.91 1.32
CA LEU A 539 -28.71 -10.78 0.39
C LEU A 539 -30.02 -10.45 1.12
N ARG A 540 -30.30 -11.13 2.24
CA ARG A 540 -31.46 -10.83 3.10
C ARG A 540 -31.39 -9.42 3.69
N SER A 541 -30.20 -8.95 4.08
CA SER A 541 -30.01 -7.58 4.54
C SER A 541 -30.25 -6.55 3.44
N LEU A 542 -29.85 -6.83 2.20
CA LEU A 542 -30.12 -5.95 1.05
C LEU A 542 -31.62 -5.91 0.72
N ASP A 543 -32.29 -7.07 0.71
CA ASP A 543 -33.73 -7.17 0.48
C ASP A 543 -34.55 -6.41 1.55
N ALA A 544 -34.08 -6.46 2.81
CA ALA A 544 -34.66 -5.68 3.89
C ALA A 544 -34.50 -4.16 3.67
N LEU A 545 -33.33 -3.71 3.22
CA LEU A 545 -33.08 -2.29 2.88
C LEU A 545 -33.95 -1.82 1.70
N PHE A 546 -34.11 -2.63 0.66
CA PHE A 546 -35.01 -2.32 -0.46
C PHE A 546 -36.48 -2.24 -0.02
N SER A 547 -36.91 -3.13 0.87
CA SER A 547 -38.27 -3.14 1.43
C SER A 547 -38.54 -1.90 2.31
N LEU A 548 -37.54 -1.47 3.10
CA LEU A 548 -37.58 -0.22 3.88
C LEU A 548 -37.62 1.02 2.98
N GLY A 549 -36.84 1.03 1.89
CA GLY A 549 -36.87 2.10 0.88
C GLY A 549 -38.23 2.23 0.20
N GLN A 550 -38.86 1.10 -0.17
CA GLN A 550 -40.22 1.10 -0.74
C GLN A 550 -41.29 1.60 0.24
N LYS A 551 -41.20 1.21 1.53
CA LYS A 551 -42.09 1.74 2.58
C LYS A 551 -41.92 3.25 2.77
N ASN A 552 -40.70 3.78 2.70
CA ASN A 552 -40.45 5.21 2.82
C ASN A 552 -40.95 6.01 1.61
N ILE A 553 -40.89 5.45 0.39
CA ILE A 553 -41.47 6.07 -0.81
C ILE A 553 -43.02 6.06 -0.76
N LEU A 554 -43.62 4.99 -0.26
CA LEU A 554 -45.08 4.91 -0.01
C LEU A 554 -45.54 5.89 1.08
N ASN A 555 -44.74 6.10 2.12
CA ASN A 555 -45.04 7.05 3.19
C ASN A 555 -44.86 8.52 2.76
N GLN A 556 -43.89 8.83 1.87
CA GLN A 556 -43.72 10.19 1.31
C GLN A 556 -44.78 10.55 0.25
N GLY A 557 -45.49 9.57 -0.31
CA GLY A 557 -46.61 9.80 -1.22
C GLY A 557 -47.94 10.16 -0.52
N HIS A 558 -48.01 10.06 0.81
CA HIS A 558 -49.25 10.21 1.58
C HIS A 558 -49.35 11.48 2.43
N ASP A 559 -48.48 12.48 2.23
CA ASP A 559 -48.52 13.75 2.98
C ASP A 559 -49.22 14.89 2.22
N GLY A 560 -50.19 14.53 1.39
CA GLY A 560 -50.87 15.45 0.48
C GLY A 560 -52.33 15.12 0.24
N ARG A 561 -53.11 14.78 1.29
CA ARG A 561 -54.57 15.04 1.37
C ARG A 561 -55.18 14.54 2.70
N GLU A 562 -55.91 15.47 3.31
CA GLU A 562 -57.07 15.29 4.20
C GLU A 562 -56.85 15.17 5.72
N MET A 563 -57.00 16.34 6.37
CA MET A 563 -57.68 16.48 7.66
C MET A 563 -59.12 15.96 7.57
N ILE A 564 -59.58 15.15 8.55
CA ILE A 564 -60.91 15.22 9.20
C ILE A 564 -60.88 14.37 10.50
N GLN A 565 -61.52 14.97 11.52
CA GLN A 565 -61.84 14.60 12.90
C GLN A 565 -62.07 13.12 13.30
N GLY A 566 -61.76 12.79 14.57
CA GLY A 566 -62.52 11.79 15.35
C GLY A 566 -61.76 11.11 16.49
N GLN A 567 -62.05 11.47 17.74
CA GLN A 567 -61.64 10.74 18.96
C GLN A 567 -62.36 9.38 19.08
N ALA A 568 -61.67 8.31 19.51
CA ALA A 568 -62.09 7.39 20.58
C ALA A 568 -61.17 6.15 20.73
N LYS A 569 -60.56 6.05 21.91
CA LYS A 569 -60.28 4.88 22.79
C LYS A 569 -60.18 3.44 22.24
N ASN A 570 -59.15 2.76 22.79
CA ASN A 570 -59.07 1.36 23.22
C ASN A 570 -59.03 0.27 22.11
N ASP A 571 -57.90 -0.41 21.94
CA ASP A 571 -57.52 -1.62 22.67
C ASP A 571 -56.16 -2.17 22.16
N GLU A 572 -55.59 -3.06 22.95
CA GLU A 572 -54.24 -3.62 22.94
C GLU A 572 -53.80 -4.32 21.63
N ALA A 573 -52.49 -4.24 21.36
CA ALA A 573 -51.59 -5.28 20.80
C ALA A 573 -50.66 -4.73 19.70
N HIS A 574 -49.54 -4.11 20.10
CA HIS A 574 -48.36 -4.00 19.23
C HIS A 574 -47.11 -4.30 20.08
N ILE A 575 -46.68 -5.56 20.00
CA ILE A 575 -45.32 -6.01 20.33
C ILE A 575 -44.79 -6.53 18.97
N ASP A 576 -43.96 -5.78 18.26
CA ASP A 576 -42.50 -5.64 18.39
C ASP A 576 -41.73 -6.61 17.48
N GLY A 577 -41.65 -6.26 16.19
CA GLY A 577 -40.86 -7.01 15.20
C GLY A 577 -39.37 -6.69 15.26
N ASP A 578 -39.03 -5.49 15.73
CA ASP A 578 -37.66 -4.98 15.79
C ASP A 578 -36.92 -5.51 17.03
N ASP A 579 -37.62 -5.66 18.17
CA ASP A 579 -37.05 -6.24 19.40
C ASP A 579 -36.80 -7.75 19.31
N MET A 580 -37.62 -8.49 18.55
CA MET A 580 -37.41 -9.93 18.34
C MET A 580 -36.12 -10.20 17.53
N MET A 581 -35.79 -9.31 16.58
CA MET A 581 -34.57 -9.41 15.77
C MET A 581 -33.32 -9.03 16.54
N LEU A 582 -33.39 -8.03 17.42
CA LEU A 582 -32.27 -7.67 18.30
C LEU A 582 -31.98 -8.81 19.31
N HIS A 583 -33.02 -9.48 19.82
CA HIS A 583 -32.86 -10.63 20.71
C HIS A 583 -32.17 -11.83 20.04
N ASP A 584 -32.49 -12.15 18.79
CA ASP A 584 -31.83 -13.24 18.05
C ASP A 584 -30.39 -12.89 17.65
N ALA A 585 -30.12 -11.63 17.27
CA ALA A 585 -28.76 -11.15 16.99
C ALA A 585 -27.87 -11.20 18.25
N ILE A 586 -28.41 -10.85 19.42
CA ILE A 586 -27.72 -10.96 20.72
C ILE A 586 -27.46 -12.44 21.06
N ARG A 587 -28.45 -13.33 20.90
CA ARG A 587 -28.29 -14.77 21.16
C ARG A 587 -27.19 -15.40 20.30
N ASN A 588 -27.03 -14.94 19.06
CA ASN A 588 -26.06 -15.48 18.10
C ASN A 588 -24.70 -14.75 18.11
N ARG A 589 -24.51 -13.75 18.99
CA ARG A 589 -23.29 -12.92 19.12
C ARG A 589 -22.89 -12.18 17.83
N GLU A 590 -23.87 -11.74 17.06
CA GLU A 590 -23.69 -11.08 15.76
C GLU A 590 -23.42 -9.57 15.94
N THR A 591 -22.18 -9.24 16.29
CA THR A 591 -21.77 -7.90 16.76
C THR A 591 -22.05 -6.76 15.78
N ASP A 592 -21.95 -7.01 14.48
CA ASP A 592 -22.22 -6.00 13.44
C ASP A 592 -23.72 -5.73 13.27
N VAL A 593 -24.56 -6.78 13.42
CA VAL A 593 -26.02 -6.70 13.37
C VAL A 593 -26.55 -5.96 14.61
N ILE A 594 -25.98 -6.27 15.78
CA ILE A 594 -26.30 -5.59 17.04
C ILE A 594 -25.99 -4.10 16.95
N LYS A 595 -24.79 -3.72 16.46
CA LYS A 595 -24.42 -2.30 16.29
C LYS A 595 -25.34 -1.58 15.30
N PHE A 596 -25.72 -2.25 14.22
CA PHE A 596 -26.60 -1.69 13.21
C PHE A 596 -28.03 -1.49 13.73
N LEU A 597 -28.60 -2.47 14.44
CA LEU A 597 -29.95 -2.38 15.01
C LEU A 597 -30.05 -1.30 16.09
N LEU A 598 -29.07 -1.23 17.00
CA LEU A 598 -29.00 -0.19 18.02
C LEU A 598 -28.80 1.21 17.42
N GLY A 599 -28.00 1.32 16.36
CA GLY A 599 -27.79 2.58 15.64
C GLY A 599 -29.02 3.11 14.89
N ASN A 600 -30.03 2.26 14.67
CA ASN A 600 -31.29 2.60 14.00
C ASN A 600 -32.50 2.60 14.96
N GLY A 601 -32.28 2.67 16.27
CA GLY A 601 -33.32 2.93 17.25
C GLY A 601 -34.00 1.72 17.88
N ALA A 602 -33.53 0.49 17.62
CA ALA A 602 -34.00 -0.69 18.35
C ALA A 602 -33.54 -0.61 19.82
N SER A 603 -34.42 -0.94 20.78
CA SER A 603 -34.15 -0.79 22.20
C SER A 603 -34.44 -2.08 22.95
N VAL A 604 -33.50 -2.59 23.76
CA VAL A 604 -33.80 -3.77 24.57
C VAL A 604 -34.62 -3.35 25.80
N GLU A 605 -35.94 -3.54 25.78
CA GLU A 605 -36.70 -3.52 27.03
C GLU A 605 -36.35 -4.76 27.86
N ALA A 606 -35.60 -4.54 28.94
CA ALA A 606 -35.12 -5.59 29.82
C ALA A 606 -36.27 -6.32 30.56
N LYS A 607 -36.83 -7.35 29.94
CA LYS A 607 -37.55 -8.42 30.65
C LYS A 607 -36.74 -9.72 30.62
N GLY A 608 -35.78 -9.81 31.54
CA GLY A 608 -35.21 -11.09 31.97
C GLY A 608 -33.69 -11.19 31.81
N ARG A 609 -33.03 -11.51 32.93
CA ARG A 609 -31.58 -11.70 33.07
C ARG A 609 -31.04 -12.71 32.06
N TYR A 610 -30.07 -12.29 31.25
CA TYR A 610 -29.09 -13.19 30.63
C TYR A 610 -27.71 -12.91 31.25
N ARG A 611 -27.05 -13.97 31.72
CA ARG A 611 -25.73 -13.97 32.36
C ARG A 611 -24.60 -13.90 31.34
#